data_AF-A0A9Q0P5A6-F1
#
_entry.id   AF-A0A9Q0P5A6-F1
#
_cell.length_a   1.000
_cell.length_b   1.000
_cell.length_c   1.000
_cell.angle_alpha   90.00
_cell.angle_beta   90.00
_cell.angle_gamma   90.00
#
_symmetry.space_group_name_H-M   'P 1'
#
loop_
_entity.id
_entity.type
_entity.pdbx_description
1 polymer ?
#
loop_
_entity_poly.entity_id
_entity_poly.type
_entity_poly.pdbx_seq_one_letter_code
_entity_poly.pdbx_strand_id
1 'polypeptide(L)'
;MPFSKAQLVPTAYLSDLLKPIATGMTSYMGRLFVPQSLYSWPFIVDVGGEIYDPETNSWAEMPTGMGEGWPARQAGTKLSVVVDGELYALDPSASSNSGKIKVYDQKEDTWKVAIGKVPVADFTESESPYLLTGFHGKIHVLTKDANHNIAVMQADVRDNLGSPLSSTSVYAKSLHEHSDSSETVFWKVIDSKNLGSAELVNCQVLDV
;
A
#
# COMPACT_ATOMS: atom_id res chain seq x y z
N MET A 1 -21.24 -1.71 -11.88
CA MET A 1 -20.40 -2.78 -12.46
C MET A 1 -18.99 -2.22 -12.56
N PRO A 2 -17.94 -3.05 -12.40
CA PRO A 2 -16.55 -2.62 -12.56
C PRO A 2 -16.35 -1.79 -13.84
N PHE A 3 -15.53 -0.74 -13.78
CA PHE A 3 -15.13 0.15 -14.88
C PHE A 3 -16.20 1.12 -15.38
N SER A 4 -17.16 1.51 -14.56
CA SER A 4 -18.21 2.48 -14.96
C SER A 4 -17.62 3.83 -15.43
N LYS A 5 -16.56 4.35 -14.78
CA LYS A 5 -15.86 5.58 -15.18
C LYS A 5 -15.04 5.45 -16.45
N ALA A 6 -14.44 4.28 -16.71
CA ALA A 6 -13.67 4.07 -17.93
C ALA A 6 -14.52 4.19 -19.20
N GLN A 7 -15.83 3.96 -19.08
CA GLN A 7 -16.80 4.12 -20.17
C GLN A 7 -17.19 5.60 -20.43
N LEU A 8 -16.91 6.50 -19.49
CA LEU A 8 -17.33 7.91 -19.52
C LEU A 8 -16.23 8.89 -19.96
N VAL A 9 -15.04 8.39 -20.31
CA VAL A 9 -13.89 9.23 -20.67
C VAL A 9 -14.19 10.00 -21.97
N PRO A 10 -14.24 11.36 -21.98
CA PRO A 10 -14.77 12.15 -23.10
C PRO A 10 -13.92 12.17 -24.39
N THR A 11 -12.83 11.42 -24.45
CA THR A 11 -11.91 11.39 -25.60
C THR A 11 -12.11 10.11 -26.39
N ALA A 12 -13.13 10.11 -27.26
CA ALA A 12 -13.44 9.03 -28.21
C ALA A 12 -12.27 8.65 -29.16
N TYR A 13 -11.15 9.37 -29.09
CA TYR A 13 -9.91 9.08 -29.84
C TYR A 13 -8.86 8.32 -29.02
N LEU A 14 -8.94 8.34 -27.67
CA LEU A 14 -8.02 7.64 -26.76
C LEU A 14 -8.64 6.39 -26.12
N SER A 15 -9.97 6.26 -26.15
CA SER A 15 -10.71 5.11 -25.63
C SER A 15 -10.37 3.78 -26.33
N ASP A 16 -9.93 3.82 -27.59
CA ASP A 16 -9.47 2.64 -28.33
C ASP A 16 -8.00 2.27 -28.03
N LEU A 17 -7.23 3.19 -27.44
CA LEU A 17 -5.82 3.01 -27.10
C LEU A 17 -5.63 2.58 -25.65
N LEU A 18 -6.44 3.13 -24.73
CA LEU A 18 -6.32 2.92 -23.29
C LEU A 18 -7.24 1.79 -22.81
N LYS A 19 -6.65 0.68 -22.38
CA LYS A 19 -7.40 -0.47 -21.83
C LYS A 19 -7.69 -0.25 -20.34
N PRO A 20 -8.96 -0.32 -19.88
CA PRO A 20 -9.24 -0.33 -18.47
C PRO A 20 -8.69 -1.59 -17.80
N ILE A 21 -8.00 -1.41 -16.68
CA ILE A 21 -7.40 -2.47 -15.88
C ILE A 21 -7.75 -2.27 -14.41
N ALA A 22 -8.07 -3.36 -13.71
CA ALA A 22 -8.07 -3.35 -12.26
C ALA A 22 -6.63 -3.53 -11.81
N THR A 23 -6.14 -2.63 -10.95
CA THR A 23 -4.74 -2.69 -10.49
C THR A 23 -4.58 -3.64 -9.30
N GLY A 24 -5.68 -3.93 -8.60
CA GLY A 24 -5.74 -4.90 -7.52
C GLY A 24 -7.13 -5.01 -6.92
N MET A 25 -7.23 -5.70 -5.78
CA MET A 25 -8.43 -5.79 -4.98
C MET A 25 -8.05 -5.93 -3.51
N THR A 26 -8.71 -5.16 -2.63
CA THR A 26 -8.49 -5.25 -1.18
C THR A 26 -9.84 -5.34 -0.45
N SER A 27 -9.98 -6.33 0.43
CA SER A 27 -11.10 -6.37 1.37
C SER A 27 -10.83 -5.42 2.53
N TYR A 28 -11.69 -4.42 2.72
CA TYR A 28 -11.55 -3.41 3.77
C TYR A 28 -12.94 -3.06 4.31
N MET A 29 -13.10 -3.00 5.64
CA MET A 29 -14.40 -2.69 6.28
C MET A 29 -15.58 -3.53 5.75
N GLY A 30 -15.36 -4.82 5.47
CA GLY A 30 -16.39 -5.73 4.95
C GLY A 30 -16.78 -5.52 3.48
N ARG A 31 -16.09 -4.65 2.75
CA ARG A 31 -16.34 -4.34 1.33
C ARG A 31 -15.13 -4.65 0.47
N LEU A 32 -15.33 -4.87 -0.83
CA LEU A 32 -14.22 -5.06 -1.77
C LEU A 32 -13.91 -3.75 -2.49
N PHE A 33 -12.67 -3.29 -2.35
CA PHE A 33 -12.15 -2.09 -2.99
C PHE A 33 -11.32 -2.50 -4.21
N VAL A 34 -11.74 -2.06 -5.39
CA VAL A 34 -11.09 -2.36 -6.67
C VAL A 34 -10.57 -1.06 -7.29
N PRO A 35 -9.30 -0.69 -7.05
CA PRO A 35 -8.64 0.41 -7.75
C PRO A 35 -8.51 0.09 -9.25
N GLN A 36 -8.61 1.13 -10.07
CA GLN A 36 -8.69 1.04 -11.52
C GLN A 36 -7.80 2.09 -12.18
N SER A 37 -7.15 1.67 -13.27
CA SER A 37 -6.36 2.54 -14.12
C SER A 37 -6.68 2.26 -15.59
N LEU A 38 -6.31 3.21 -16.44
CA LEU A 38 -6.29 3.09 -17.88
C LEU A 38 -4.84 2.84 -18.33
N TYR A 39 -4.64 1.79 -19.11
CA TYR A 39 -3.32 1.35 -19.54
C TYR A 39 -3.15 1.39 -21.06
N SER A 40 -2.11 2.08 -21.50
CA SER A 40 -1.51 1.90 -22.82
C SER A 40 -0.03 2.09 -22.66
N TRP A 41 0.75 1.02 -22.76
CA TRP A 41 2.21 1.09 -22.62
C TRP A 41 2.78 2.28 -23.41
N PRO A 42 3.63 3.15 -22.80
CA PRO A 42 4.16 3.12 -21.43
C PRO A 42 3.32 3.90 -20.39
N PHE A 43 2.10 4.31 -20.71
CA PHE A 43 1.26 5.16 -19.88
C PHE A 43 0.27 4.36 -19.02
N ILE A 44 0.22 4.72 -17.73
CA ILE A 44 -0.81 4.34 -16.77
C ILE A 44 -1.47 5.62 -16.28
N VAL A 45 -2.80 5.69 -16.36
CA VAL A 45 -3.59 6.83 -15.86
C VAL A 45 -4.57 6.32 -14.82
N ASP A 46 -4.51 6.85 -13.61
CA ASP A 46 -5.43 6.47 -12.56
C ASP A 46 -6.81 7.07 -12.80
N VAL A 47 -7.84 6.23 -12.61
CA VAL A 47 -9.24 6.65 -12.79
C VAL A 47 -10.07 6.42 -11.52
N GLY A 48 -9.39 6.23 -10.40
CA GLY A 48 -9.99 5.97 -9.09
C GLY A 48 -10.25 4.48 -8.87
N GLY A 49 -11.46 4.14 -8.48
CA GLY A 49 -11.85 2.75 -8.28
C GLY A 49 -13.31 2.64 -7.88
N GLU A 50 -13.73 1.41 -7.66
CA GLU A 50 -15.09 1.10 -7.23
C GLU A 50 -15.09 0.17 -6.02
N ILE A 51 -16.16 0.27 -5.25
CA ILE A 51 -16.40 -0.46 -4.02
C ILE A 51 -17.59 -1.39 -4.25
N TYR A 52 -17.41 -2.68 -4.01
CA TYR A 52 -18.50 -3.62 -3.92
C TYR A 52 -18.94 -3.79 -2.47
N ASP A 53 -20.22 -3.53 -2.22
CA ASP A 53 -20.87 -3.82 -0.96
C ASP A 53 -21.63 -5.16 -1.08
N PRO A 54 -21.20 -6.22 -0.37
CA PRO A 54 -21.86 -7.52 -0.43
C PRO A 54 -23.24 -7.53 0.23
N GLU A 55 -23.50 -6.64 1.20
CA GLU A 55 -24.79 -6.59 1.92
C GLU A 55 -25.91 -6.08 1.02
N THR A 56 -25.60 -5.11 0.15
CA THR A 56 -26.55 -4.55 -0.82
C THR A 56 -26.38 -5.12 -2.22
N ASN A 57 -25.38 -5.98 -2.43
CA ASN A 57 -24.99 -6.54 -3.72
C ASN A 57 -24.85 -5.46 -4.81
N SER A 58 -24.18 -4.36 -4.48
CA SER A 58 -24.09 -3.19 -5.36
C SER A 58 -22.66 -2.65 -5.45
N TRP A 59 -22.38 -1.97 -6.56
CA TRP A 59 -21.13 -1.26 -6.77
C TRP A 59 -21.35 0.25 -6.60
N ALA A 60 -20.41 0.92 -5.96
CA ALA A 60 -20.36 2.37 -5.82
C ALA A 60 -18.97 2.90 -6.20
N GLU A 61 -18.87 4.17 -6.54
CA GLU A 61 -17.58 4.81 -6.76
C GLU A 61 -16.80 4.93 -5.44
N MET A 62 -15.48 4.78 -5.51
CA MET A 62 -14.61 5.12 -4.37
C MET A 62 -14.66 6.62 -4.08
N PRO A 63 -14.46 7.02 -2.80
CA PRO A 63 -14.10 8.39 -2.47
C PRO A 63 -12.92 8.87 -3.30
N THR A 64 -12.94 10.15 -3.69
CA THR A 64 -11.96 10.73 -4.62
C THR A 64 -10.54 10.59 -4.09
N GLY A 65 -10.29 10.96 -2.83
CA GLY A 65 -8.95 10.93 -2.27
C GLY A 65 -8.45 9.51 -2.03
N MET A 66 -9.34 8.57 -1.71
CA MET A 66 -9.00 7.14 -1.72
C MET A 66 -8.54 6.67 -3.09
N GLY A 67 -9.36 6.86 -4.13
CA GLY A 67 -9.12 6.31 -5.47
C GLY A 67 -7.91 6.95 -6.15
N GLU A 68 -7.84 8.28 -6.18
CA GLU A 68 -6.74 9.01 -6.85
C GLU A 68 -5.42 8.91 -6.07
N GLY A 69 -5.49 8.81 -4.74
CA GLY A 69 -4.33 8.69 -3.88
C GLY A 69 -3.80 7.26 -3.72
N TRP A 70 -4.52 6.24 -4.22
CA TRP A 70 -4.15 4.84 -4.05
C TRP A 70 -2.80 4.53 -4.72
N PRO A 71 -1.76 4.11 -3.97
CA PRO A 71 -0.41 3.89 -4.54
C PRO A 71 -0.26 2.65 -5.44
N ALA A 72 -1.11 1.65 -5.27
CA ALA A 72 -1.18 0.43 -6.08
C ALA A 72 -1.66 0.69 -7.52
N ARG A 73 -0.82 1.35 -8.32
CA ARG A 73 -1.12 1.78 -9.70
C ARG A 73 -0.69 0.76 -10.76
N GLN A 74 0.12 -0.21 -10.39
CA GLN A 74 0.59 -1.26 -11.29
C GLN A 74 -0.30 -2.51 -11.17
N ALA A 75 -0.86 -2.95 -12.30
CA ALA A 75 -1.62 -4.20 -12.35
C ALA A 75 -0.77 -5.42 -12.00
N GLY A 76 -1.40 -6.39 -11.33
CA GLY A 76 -0.80 -7.71 -11.08
C GLY A 76 0.13 -7.77 -9.88
N THR A 77 0.30 -6.69 -9.10
CA THR A 77 1.11 -6.70 -7.87
C THR A 77 0.25 -6.37 -6.66
N LYS A 78 0.28 -7.22 -5.63
CA LYS A 78 -0.41 -6.93 -4.37
C LYS A 78 0.38 -5.90 -3.56
N LEU A 79 -0.03 -4.64 -3.66
CA LEU A 79 0.61 -3.49 -3.00
C LEU A 79 -0.23 -2.91 -1.87
N SER A 80 -1.28 -3.60 -1.43
CA SER A 80 -2.17 -3.10 -0.38
C SER A 80 -2.59 -4.21 0.58
N VAL A 81 -2.79 -3.84 1.83
CA VAL A 81 -3.09 -4.74 2.93
C VAL A 81 -3.93 -4.03 3.98
N VAL A 82 -4.80 -4.77 4.66
CA VAL A 82 -5.46 -4.31 5.88
C VAL A 82 -4.79 -4.95 7.08
N VAL A 83 -4.34 -4.14 8.03
CA VAL A 83 -3.75 -4.57 9.31
C VAL A 83 -4.50 -3.84 10.41
N ASP A 84 -5.00 -4.59 11.39
CA ASP A 84 -5.75 -4.07 12.54
C ASP A 84 -6.89 -3.10 12.17
N GLY A 85 -7.55 -3.37 11.04
CA GLY A 85 -8.67 -2.58 10.54
C GLY A 85 -8.27 -1.31 9.81
N GLU A 86 -6.99 -1.05 9.57
CA GLU A 86 -6.50 0.08 8.79
C GLU A 86 -5.96 -0.36 7.43
N LEU A 87 -6.21 0.44 6.39
CA LEU A 87 -5.80 0.15 5.03
C LEU A 87 -4.43 0.79 4.73
N TYR A 88 -3.46 -0.06 4.44
CA TYR A 88 -2.10 0.31 4.07
C TYR A 88 -1.80 0.00 2.61
N ALA A 89 -0.96 0.84 1.98
CA ALA A 89 -0.48 0.61 0.63
C ALA A 89 0.98 1.02 0.46
N LEU A 90 1.74 0.21 -0.28
CA LEU A 90 3.12 0.46 -0.66
C LEU A 90 3.14 1.39 -1.88
N ASP A 91 3.77 2.54 -1.72
CA ASP A 91 4.11 3.51 -2.75
C ASP A 91 5.59 3.31 -3.14
N PRO A 92 5.87 2.62 -4.26
CA PRO A 92 7.20 2.50 -4.81
C PRO A 92 7.55 3.82 -5.51
N SER A 93 7.92 4.85 -4.75
CA SER A 93 8.26 6.15 -5.34
C SER A 93 9.53 6.04 -6.20
N ALA A 94 9.43 6.37 -7.49
CA ALA A 94 10.51 6.30 -8.49
C ALA A 94 11.66 7.32 -8.31
N SER A 95 11.68 8.13 -7.25
CA SER A 95 12.65 9.23 -7.07
C SER A 95 13.61 9.05 -5.90
N SER A 96 13.33 8.12 -4.99
CA SER A 96 14.23 7.75 -3.90
C SER A 96 14.38 6.25 -3.90
N ASN A 97 15.60 5.76 -3.66
CA ASN A 97 16.00 4.36 -3.60
C ASN A 97 15.35 3.57 -2.42
N SER A 98 14.15 3.99 -2.00
CA SER A 98 13.30 3.49 -0.93
C SER A 98 11.84 3.85 -1.21
N GLY A 99 10.95 2.89 -1.08
CA GLY A 99 9.50 3.11 -1.13
C GLY A 99 8.96 3.71 0.18
N LYS A 100 7.66 4.01 0.20
CA LYS A 100 6.91 4.48 1.37
C LYS A 100 5.68 3.61 1.57
N ILE A 101 5.24 3.42 2.81
CA ILE A 101 3.91 2.86 3.06
C ILE A 101 3.00 3.98 3.56
N LYS A 102 1.85 4.09 2.92
CA LYS A 102 0.80 5.04 3.28
C LYS A 102 -0.36 4.31 3.95
N VAL A 103 -1.03 4.99 4.87
CA VAL A 103 -2.29 4.57 5.48
C VAL A 103 -3.41 5.49 4.99
N TYR A 104 -4.59 4.94 4.75
CA TYR A 104 -5.75 5.73 4.35
C TYR A 104 -6.50 6.26 5.58
N ASP A 105 -6.62 7.59 5.67
CA ASP A 105 -7.46 8.28 6.65
C ASP A 105 -8.85 8.54 6.06
N GLN A 106 -9.83 7.79 6.55
CA GLN A 106 -11.22 7.88 6.10
C GLN A 106 -11.88 9.22 6.42
N LYS A 107 -11.48 9.88 7.52
CA LYS A 107 -12.13 11.14 7.95
C LYS A 107 -11.81 12.27 7.00
N GLU A 108 -10.55 12.32 6.60
CA GLU A 108 -10.03 13.35 5.70
C GLU A 108 -10.10 12.95 4.22
N ASP A 109 -10.45 11.68 3.93
CA ASP A 109 -10.35 11.08 2.61
C ASP A 109 -8.95 11.28 2.00
N THR A 110 -7.89 10.95 2.75
CA THR A 110 -6.50 11.17 2.30
C THR A 110 -5.58 10.01 2.66
N TRP A 111 -4.54 9.81 1.86
CA TRP A 111 -3.45 8.89 2.17
C TRP A 111 -2.33 9.62 2.90
N LYS A 112 -1.98 9.16 4.10
CA LYS A 112 -0.92 9.71 4.95
C LYS A 112 0.28 8.77 4.98
N VAL A 113 1.49 9.31 5.04
CA VAL A 113 2.70 8.48 5.15
C VAL A 113 2.75 7.86 6.54
N ALA A 114 2.66 6.53 6.63
CA ALA A 114 2.82 5.78 7.87
C ALA A 114 4.27 5.33 8.06
N ILE A 115 4.91 4.85 6.98
CA ILE A 115 6.32 4.43 6.99
C ILE A 115 7.05 5.17 5.87
N GLY A 116 7.96 6.07 6.27
CA GLY A 116 8.66 6.95 5.34
C GLY A 116 9.81 6.29 4.55
N LYS A 117 10.30 5.13 5.01
CA LYS A 117 11.41 4.42 4.36
C LYS A 117 11.18 2.91 4.36
N VAL A 118 10.93 2.36 3.18
CA VAL A 118 10.82 0.92 2.92
C VAL A 118 12.04 0.49 2.09
N PRO A 119 12.79 -0.53 2.54
CA PRO A 119 14.00 -1.03 1.86
C PRO A 119 13.63 -1.92 0.66
N VAL A 120 12.88 -1.37 -0.28
CA VAL A 120 12.68 -1.95 -1.62
C VAL A 120 13.76 -1.40 -2.53
N ALA A 121 14.47 -2.28 -3.25
CA ALA A 121 15.44 -1.85 -4.24
C ALA A 121 14.76 -1.27 -5.47
N ASP A 122 15.44 -0.35 -6.14
CA ASP A 122 14.99 0.31 -7.36
C ASP A 122 15.18 -0.67 -8.53
N PHE A 123 14.20 -1.52 -8.75
CA PHE A 123 14.17 -2.39 -9.92
C PHE A 123 13.37 -1.67 -11.02
N THR A 124 13.80 -1.85 -12.26
CA THR A 124 13.05 -1.35 -13.41
C THR A 124 11.63 -1.91 -13.38
N GLU A 125 10.64 -1.12 -13.83
CA GLU A 125 9.19 -1.43 -13.76
C GLU A 125 8.78 -2.81 -14.31
N SER A 126 9.67 -3.50 -15.03
CA SER A 126 9.46 -4.82 -15.62
C SER A 126 9.60 -6.00 -14.65
N GLU A 127 10.27 -5.85 -13.51
CA GLU A 127 10.39 -6.91 -12.50
C GLU A 127 9.64 -6.45 -11.25
N SER A 128 8.34 -6.74 -11.11
CA SER A 128 7.56 -6.44 -9.90
C SER A 128 8.15 -7.23 -8.71
N PRO A 129 9.03 -6.64 -7.88
CA PRO A 129 9.90 -7.39 -6.98
C PRO A 129 9.43 -7.21 -5.54
N TYR A 130 8.23 -6.71 -5.32
CA TYR A 130 7.74 -6.43 -3.98
C TYR A 130 6.25 -6.76 -3.85
N LEU A 131 5.90 -7.36 -2.71
CA LEU A 131 4.52 -7.61 -2.31
C LEU A 131 4.32 -7.14 -0.88
N LEU A 132 3.15 -6.58 -0.60
CA LEU A 132 2.76 -6.14 0.74
C LEU A 132 1.76 -7.12 1.35
N THR A 133 2.01 -7.54 2.59
CA THR A 133 1.09 -8.41 3.33
C THR A 133 1.06 -8.09 4.82
N GLY A 134 0.05 -8.61 5.50
CA GLY A 134 -0.25 -8.35 6.90
C GLY A 134 -0.35 -9.68 7.60
N PHE A 135 0.47 -9.90 8.61
CA PHE A 135 0.56 -11.16 9.33
C PHE A 135 0.79 -10.89 10.81
N HIS A 136 -0.06 -11.47 11.67
CA HIS A 136 -0.06 -11.26 13.12
C HIS A 136 -0.01 -9.78 13.55
N GLY A 137 -0.87 -8.94 12.97
CA GLY A 137 -0.93 -7.50 13.29
C GLY A 137 0.28 -6.69 12.80
N LYS A 138 1.13 -7.27 11.95
CA LYS A 138 2.35 -6.61 11.45
C LYS A 138 2.40 -6.56 9.94
N ILE A 139 2.95 -5.46 9.44
CA ILE A 139 3.22 -5.27 8.02
C ILE A 139 4.49 -6.03 7.62
N HIS A 140 4.40 -6.73 6.50
CA HIS A 140 5.49 -7.45 5.88
C HIS A 140 5.63 -7.06 4.41
N VAL A 141 6.88 -6.97 3.97
CA VAL A 141 7.25 -6.77 2.57
C VAL A 141 8.05 -7.98 2.11
N LEU A 142 7.58 -8.65 1.07
CA LEU A 142 8.36 -9.66 0.37
C LEU A 142 9.11 -8.93 -0.73
N THR A 143 10.43 -9.08 -0.83
CA THR A 143 11.20 -8.44 -1.92
C THR A 143 12.42 -9.23 -2.36
N LYS A 144 12.98 -8.90 -3.54
CA LYS A 144 14.29 -9.43 -3.98
C LYS A 144 15.42 -8.61 -3.35
N ASP A 145 16.38 -9.29 -2.72
CA ASP A 145 17.61 -8.64 -2.23
C ASP A 145 18.66 -8.47 -3.35
N ALA A 146 19.81 -7.87 -3.03
CA ALA A 146 20.90 -7.64 -3.98
C ALA A 146 21.51 -8.94 -4.56
N ASN A 147 21.24 -10.10 -3.96
CA ASN A 147 21.66 -11.41 -4.45
C ASN A 147 20.53 -12.15 -5.18
N HIS A 148 19.42 -11.46 -5.50
CA HIS A 148 18.21 -12.01 -6.08
C HIS A 148 17.51 -13.08 -5.22
N ASN A 149 17.79 -13.13 -3.91
CA ASN A 149 17.01 -13.97 -3.01
C ASN A 149 15.69 -13.28 -2.68
N ILE A 150 14.63 -14.07 -2.50
CA ILE A 150 13.37 -13.56 -1.97
C ILE A 150 13.52 -13.44 -0.46
N ALA A 151 13.49 -12.22 0.05
CA ALA A 151 13.52 -11.88 1.46
C ALA A 151 12.10 -11.52 1.94
N VAL A 152 11.77 -11.95 3.15
CA VAL A 152 10.58 -11.51 3.87
C VAL A 152 11.02 -10.56 4.97
N MET A 153 10.53 -9.32 4.89
CA MET A 153 10.89 -8.25 5.79
C MET A 153 9.68 -7.86 6.64
N GLN A 154 9.85 -7.77 7.95
CA GLN A 154 8.83 -7.34 8.91
C GLN A 154 9.13 -5.91 9.34
N ALA A 155 8.11 -5.06 9.37
CA ALA A 155 8.17 -3.76 10.02
C ALA A 155 7.97 -3.93 11.54
N ASP A 156 8.93 -3.47 12.33
CA ASP A 156 8.82 -3.34 13.78
C ASP A 156 8.86 -1.87 14.17
N VAL A 157 7.84 -1.41 14.88
CA VAL A 157 7.79 -0.09 15.50
C VAL A 157 8.53 -0.17 16.83
N ARG A 158 9.49 0.73 17.07
CA ARG A 158 10.00 0.94 18.43
C ARG A 158 8.98 1.78 19.18
N ASP A 159 8.18 1.14 20.03
CA ASP A 159 7.53 1.85 21.11
C ASP A 159 8.65 2.44 21.99
N ASN A 160 8.80 3.75 21.96
CA ASN A 160 9.57 4.48 22.98
C ASN A 160 8.79 4.52 24.31
N LEU A 161 8.05 3.45 24.65
CA LEU A 161 7.43 3.29 25.95
C LEU A 161 8.45 2.61 26.86
N GLY A 162 9.28 3.45 27.47
CA GLY A 162 10.13 3.06 28.57
C GLY A 162 9.33 2.30 29.63
N SER A 163 9.99 1.32 30.23
CA SER A 163 9.58 0.55 31.40
C SER A 163 8.76 1.38 32.41
N PRO A 164 7.76 0.79 33.09
CA PRO A 164 6.97 1.50 34.09
C PRO A 164 7.84 1.71 35.34
N LEU A 165 8.42 2.90 35.46
CA LEU A 165 8.98 3.38 36.72
C LEU A 165 8.05 4.45 37.28
N SER A 166 7.35 4.06 38.33
CA SER A 166 6.68 4.94 39.28
C SER A 166 7.58 6.10 39.71
N SER A 167 7.11 7.34 39.59
CA SER A 167 7.12 8.34 40.67
C SER A 167 6.60 9.70 40.21
N THR A 168 6.08 10.42 41.18
CA THR A 168 5.21 11.60 41.16
C THR A 168 5.89 12.95 40.90
N SER A 169 5.12 13.86 40.26
CA SER A 169 5.14 15.35 40.36
C SER A 169 6.36 16.08 39.72
N VAL A 170 6.33 17.30 39.19
CA VAL A 170 5.45 18.49 39.25
C VAL A 170 5.69 19.35 37.98
N TYR A 171 4.70 20.18 37.61
CA TYR A 171 4.70 21.33 36.68
C TYR A 171 6.02 21.88 36.08
N ALA A 172 6.05 22.08 34.75
CA ALA A 172 6.53 23.30 34.08
C ALA A 172 6.07 23.38 32.60
N LYS A 173 5.58 24.56 32.19
CA LYS A 173 5.22 24.93 30.80
C LYS A 173 6.47 25.22 29.96
N SER A 174 6.48 24.83 28.69
CA SER A 174 6.86 25.67 27.52
C SER A 174 6.81 24.85 26.23
N LEU A 175 5.99 25.25 25.26
CA LEU A 175 6.36 25.86 23.96
C LEU A 175 6.52 24.85 22.82
N HIS A 176 5.85 25.19 21.72
CA HIS A 176 5.80 24.50 20.45
C HIS A 176 7.15 24.00 19.95
N GLU A 177 7.23 22.70 19.72
CA GLU A 177 7.95 22.14 18.58
C GLU A 177 7.01 21.10 17.94
N HIS A 178 6.67 21.31 16.66
CA HIS A 178 6.10 20.25 15.83
C HIS A 178 7.20 19.18 15.68
N SER A 179 7.22 18.25 16.63
CA SER A 179 7.96 17.01 16.49
C SER A 179 7.30 16.23 15.37
N ASP A 180 7.98 16.17 14.24
CA ASP A 180 7.75 15.17 13.20
C ASP A 180 8.15 13.83 13.86
N SER A 181 7.26 13.30 14.70
CA SER A 181 7.45 12.06 15.44
C SER A 181 7.26 10.90 14.47
N SER A 182 8.15 10.81 13.47
CA SER A 182 8.26 9.61 12.66
C SER A 182 8.83 8.54 13.58
N GLU A 183 7.92 7.73 14.13
CA GLU A 183 8.28 6.48 14.77
C GLU A 183 9.31 5.78 13.87
N THR A 184 10.51 5.57 14.40
CA THR A 184 11.59 5.02 13.60
C THR A 184 11.34 3.54 13.40
N VAL A 185 10.63 3.22 12.32
CA VAL A 185 10.34 1.85 11.90
C VAL A 185 11.64 1.16 11.52
N PHE A 186 11.91 0.03 12.19
CA PHE A 186 13.03 -0.84 11.85
C PHE A 186 12.52 -2.02 11.02
N TRP A 187 13.25 -2.35 9.96
CA TRP A 187 12.94 -3.50 9.13
C TRP A 187 13.83 -4.68 9.49
N LYS A 188 13.20 -5.79 9.90
CA LYS A 188 13.88 -7.05 10.19
C LYS A 188 13.65 -8.03 9.05
N VAL A 189 14.72 -8.59 8.49
CA VAL A 189 14.60 -9.77 7.61
C VAL A 189 14.30 -10.97 8.49
N ILE A 190 13.12 -11.57 8.31
CA ILE A 190 12.68 -12.74 9.09
C ILE A 190 12.98 -14.06 8.38
N ASP A 191 13.07 -14.02 7.05
CA ASP A 191 13.49 -15.16 6.23
C ASP A 191 14.08 -14.67 4.90
N SER A 192 14.94 -15.47 4.28
CA SER A 192 15.47 -15.23 2.93
C SER A 192 15.79 -16.55 2.24
N LYS A 193 15.36 -16.67 0.98
CA LYS A 193 15.54 -17.89 0.20
C LYS A 193 15.86 -17.60 -1.25
N ASN A 194 16.84 -18.32 -1.78
CA ASN A 194 17.09 -18.34 -3.22
C ASN A 194 16.04 -19.21 -3.92
N LEU A 195 15.25 -18.62 -4.80
CA LEU A 195 14.25 -19.31 -5.62
C LEU A 195 14.59 -19.27 -7.12
N GLY A 196 15.85 -19.01 -7.47
CA GLY A 196 16.30 -18.90 -8.84
C GLY A 196 15.58 -17.78 -9.60
N SER A 197 14.96 -18.11 -10.72
CA SER A 197 14.26 -17.17 -11.60
C SER A 197 12.79 -16.93 -11.22
N ALA A 198 12.37 -17.27 -10.00
CA ALA A 198 10.98 -17.08 -9.57
C ALA A 198 10.61 -15.59 -9.48
N GLU A 199 9.36 -15.28 -9.83
CA GLU A 199 8.79 -13.94 -9.77
C GLU A 199 7.69 -13.85 -8.71
N LEU A 200 7.60 -12.69 -8.07
CA LEU A 200 6.60 -12.41 -7.07
C LEU A 200 5.36 -11.81 -7.73
N VAL A 201 4.31 -12.62 -7.84
CA VAL A 201 3.05 -12.18 -8.46
C VAL A 201 2.01 -11.79 -7.40
N ASN A 202 1.85 -12.62 -6.36
CA ASN A 202 0.85 -12.38 -5.32
C ASN A 202 1.25 -13.08 -4.01
N CYS A 203 0.66 -12.63 -2.89
CA CYS A 203 0.80 -13.26 -1.59
C CYS A 203 -0.53 -13.25 -0.82
N GLN A 204 -0.81 -14.34 -0.12
CA GLN A 204 -2.00 -14.49 0.71
C GLN A 204 -1.61 -15.14 2.03
N VAL A 205 -2.14 -14.60 3.12
CA VAL A 205 -2.10 -15.26 4.44
C VAL A 205 -3.32 -16.16 4.52
N LEU A 206 -3.09 -17.42 4.85
CA LEU A 206 -4.12 -18.43 5.02
C LEU A 206 -4.34 -18.66 6.51
N ASP A 207 -5.60 -18.78 6.92
CA ASP A 207 -5.97 -19.37 8.20
C ASP A 207 -6.06 -20.89 7.99
N VAL A 208 -5.24 -21.66 8.72
CA VAL A 208 -5.06 -23.12 8.52
C VAL A 208 -5.50 -23.87 9.76
#